data_AF-A0A7M3DM99-F1
#
_entry.id   AF-A0A7M3DM99-F1
#
_cell.length_a   1.000
_cell.length_b   1.000
_cell.length_c   1.000
_cell.angle_alpha   90.00
_cell.angle_beta   90.00
_cell.angle_gamma   90.00
#
_symmetry.space_group_name_H-M   'P 1'
#
loop_
_entity.id
_entity.type
_entity.pdbx_description
1 polymer ?
#
loop_
_entity_poly.entity_id
_entity_poly.type
_entity_poly.pdbx_seq_one_letter_code
_entity_poly.pdbx_strand_id
1 'polypeptide(L)'
;MTSTQLTQGLPANEIAALNASSQVLLKKTPLSYYVLREAAVLGGGDRLGPVGRRIVARTFVRMLKRDGKSILNASGGFTPSLPSKVSGTFTFADLLCRRHAALKRYQAWELRPRKSEA
;
A
#
# COMPACT_ATOMS: atom_id res chain seq x y z
N MET A 1 0.51 10.29 -21.59
CA MET A 1 -0.61 9.56 -22.19
C MET A 1 -1.40 10.52 -23.08
N THR A 2 -1.71 10.11 -24.31
CA THR A 2 -2.48 10.92 -25.28
C THR A 2 -4.00 10.74 -25.08
N SER A 3 -4.80 11.61 -25.70
CA SER A 3 -6.27 11.49 -25.69
C SER A 3 -6.75 10.18 -26.33
N THR A 4 -6.06 9.68 -27.35
CA THR A 4 -6.34 8.37 -27.96
C THR A 4 -6.10 7.21 -27.00
N GLN A 5 -5.05 7.31 -26.15
CA GLN A 5 -4.76 6.30 -25.14
C GLN A 5 -5.78 6.32 -23.99
N LEU A 6 -6.44 7.45 -23.70
CA LEU A 6 -7.51 7.51 -22.69
C LEU A 6 -8.68 6.58 -23.04
N THR A 7 -9.05 6.51 -24.33
CA THR A 7 -10.18 5.72 -24.82
C THR A 7 -9.80 4.28 -25.20
N GLN A 8 -8.52 3.92 -25.15
CA GLN A 8 -8.03 2.62 -25.61
C GLN A 8 -8.59 1.46 -24.76
N GLY A 9 -9.20 0.48 -25.42
CA GLY A 9 -9.72 -0.73 -24.77
C GLY A 9 -10.94 -0.50 -23.89
N LEU A 10 -11.61 0.64 -24.00
CA LEU A 10 -12.86 0.91 -23.30
C LEU A 10 -14.08 0.39 -24.09
N PRO A 11 -15.14 -0.06 -23.41
CA PRO A 11 -16.39 -0.41 -24.07
C PRO A 11 -17.10 0.83 -24.63
N ALA A 12 -17.96 0.62 -25.63
CA ALA A 12 -18.56 1.71 -26.41
C ALA A 12 -19.38 2.70 -25.57
N ASN A 13 -20.06 2.24 -24.52
CA ASN A 13 -20.81 3.06 -23.57
C ASN A 13 -19.90 4.03 -22.79
N GLU A 14 -18.69 3.60 -22.40
CA GLU A 14 -17.73 4.45 -21.71
C GLU A 14 -17.11 5.49 -22.65
N ILE A 15 -16.82 5.09 -23.90
CA ILE A 15 -16.35 6.03 -24.94
C ILE A 15 -17.42 7.09 -25.22
N ALA A 16 -18.70 6.72 -25.24
CA ALA A 16 -19.80 7.67 -25.38
C ALA A 16 -19.87 8.64 -24.18
N ALA A 17 -19.72 8.14 -22.95
CA ALA A 17 -19.70 8.97 -21.75
C ALA A 17 -18.51 9.95 -21.72
N LEU A 18 -17.33 9.54 -22.18
CA LEU A 18 -16.14 10.40 -22.27
C LEU A 18 -16.29 11.49 -23.36
N ASN A 19 -16.99 11.17 -24.45
CA ASN A 19 -17.24 12.13 -25.53
C ASN A 19 -18.41 13.07 -25.26
N ALA A 20 -19.29 12.73 -24.30
CA ALA A 20 -20.37 13.59 -23.86
C ALA A 20 -19.87 14.92 -23.30
N SER A 21 -20.80 15.86 -23.08
CA SER A 21 -20.51 17.19 -22.51
C SER A 21 -19.34 17.90 -23.21
N SER A 22 -19.39 17.95 -24.55
CA SER A 22 -18.37 18.61 -25.39
C SER A 22 -16.94 18.12 -25.17
N GLN A 23 -16.77 16.83 -24.84
CA GLN A 23 -15.49 16.18 -24.57
C GLN A 23 -14.70 16.83 -23.42
N VAL A 24 -15.38 17.46 -22.46
CA VAL A 24 -14.72 18.11 -21.31
C VAL A 24 -13.83 17.14 -20.54
N LEU A 25 -14.24 15.88 -20.38
CA LEU A 25 -13.45 14.87 -19.68
C LEU A 25 -12.19 14.45 -20.44
N LEU A 26 -12.16 14.56 -21.77
CA LEU A 26 -10.97 14.30 -22.58
C LEU A 26 -10.02 15.52 -22.62
N LYS A 27 -10.57 16.74 -22.52
CA LYS A 27 -9.80 17.99 -22.51
C LYS A 27 -9.25 18.34 -21.13
N LYS A 28 -10.01 18.05 -20.08
CA LYS A 28 -9.70 18.34 -18.67
C LYS A 28 -9.96 17.09 -17.84
N THR A 29 -9.19 16.04 -18.12
CA THR A 29 -9.33 14.76 -17.43
C THR A 29 -9.03 14.91 -15.95
N PRO A 30 -9.96 14.53 -15.05
CA PRO A 30 -9.69 14.51 -13.62
C PRO A 30 -8.47 13.64 -13.30
N LEU A 31 -7.63 14.10 -12.36
CA LEU A 31 -6.37 13.43 -12.04
C LEU A 31 -6.57 11.98 -11.60
N SER A 32 -7.57 11.70 -10.77
CA SER A 32 -7.87 10.33 -10.30
C SER A 32 -8.18 9.39 -11.46
N TYR A 33 -9.04 9.81 -12.39
CA TYR A 33 -9.38 9.05 -13.57
C TYR A 33 -8.16 8.85 -14.48
N TYR A 34 -7.36 9.89 -14.72
CA TYR A 34 -6.12 9.79 -15.50
C TYR A 34 -5.17 8.72 -14.92
N VAL A 35 -4.95 8.74 -13.60
CA VAL A 35 -4.05 7.79 -12.94
C VAL A 35 -4.54 6.36 -13.08
N LEU A 36 -5.85 6.12 -12.94
CA LEU A 36 -6.45 4.80 -13.14
C LEU A 36 -6.33 4.34 -14.60
N ARG A 37 -6.60 5.22 -15.56
CA ARG A 37 -6.44 4.90 -16.99
C ARG A 37 -4.98 4.65 -17.37
N GLU A 38 -4.05 5.45 -16.86
CA GLU A 38 -2.62 5.24 -17.07
C GLU A 38 -2.15 3.88 -16.53
N ALA A 39 -2.65 3.47 -15.36
CA ALA A 39 -2.37 2.15 -14.78
C ALA A 39 -2.97 1.01 -15.63
N ALA A 40 -4.22 1.16 -16.08
CA ALA A 40 -4.89 0.18 -16.92
C ALA A 40 -4.18 -0.03 -18.27
N VAL A 41 -3.82 1.06 -18.94
CA VAL A 41 -3.24 1.02 -20.30
C VAL A 41 -1.78 0.55 -20.29
N LEU A 42 -0.97 0.98 -19.31
CA LEU A 42 0.47 0.70 -19.30
C LEU A 42 0.87 -0.49 -18.42
N GLY A 43 0.04 -0.85 -17.45
CA GLY A 43 0.37 -1.86 -16.44
C GLY A 43 -0.72 -2.90 -16.21
N GLY A 44 -1.71 -2.98 -17.11
CA GLY A 44 -2.83 -3.92 -17.00
C GLY A 44 -3.76 -3.65 -15.80
N GLY A 45 -3.58 -2.53 -15.09
CA GLY A 45 -4.32 -2.20 -13.88
C GLY A 45 -3.67 -2.68 -12.58
N ASP A 46 -2.70 -3.58 -12.64
CA ASP A 46 -2.06 -4.16 -11.45
C ASP A 46 -1.01 -3.24 -10.80
N ARG A 47 -0.52 -2.24 -11.55
CA ARG A 47 0.52 -1.32 -11.09
C ARG A 47 0.21 0.10 -11.55
N LEU A 48 0.53 1.06 -10.68
CA LEU A 48 0.43 2.48 -11.00
C LEU A 48 1.34 2.86 -12.17
N GLY A 49 0.80 3.68 -13.06
CA GLY A 49 1.54 4.28 -14.17
C GLY A 49 2.61 5.29 -13.71
N PRO A 50 3.40 5.84 -14.65
CA PRO A 50 4.43 6.85 -14.40
C PRO A 50 3.99 8.03 -13.51
N VAL A 51 2.81 8.61 -13.76
CA VAL A 51 2.32 9.76 -12.98
C VAL A 51 1.86 9.31 -11.61
N GLY A 52 1.00 8.28 -11.55
CA GLY A 52 0.46 7.76 -10.30
C GLY A 52 1.56 7.33 -9.31
N ARG A 53 2.52 6.52 -9.79
CA ARG A 53 3.62 6.04 -8.94
C ARG A 53 4.50 7.19 -8.43
N ARG A 54 4.71 8.23 -9.25
CA ARG A 54 5.57 9.36 -8.88
C ARG A 54 4.91 10.21 -7.80
N ILE A 55 3.59 10.45 -7.90
CA ILE A 55 2.83 11.17 -6.86
C ILE A 55 2.96 10.40 -5.54
N VAL A 56 2.58 9.12 -5.54
CA VAL A 56 2.57 8.28 -4.33
C VAL A 56 3.96 8.17 -3.72
N ALA A 57 4.97 7.76 -4.50
CA ALA A 57 6.33 7.60 -4.01
C ALA A 57 6.92 8.90 -3.47
N ARG A 58 6.70 10.03 -4.15
CA ARG A 58 7.21 11.34 -3.70
C ARG A 58 6.54 11.81 -2.41
N THR A 59 5.27 11.48 -2.19
CA THR A 59 4.57 11.80 -0.95
C THR A 59 5.18 11.01 0.21
N PHE A 60 5.30 9.69 0.09
CA PHE A 60 5.88 8.85 1.14
C PHE A 60 7.33 9.21 1.44
N VAL A 61 8.17 9.37 0.42
CA VAL A 61 9.58 9.76 0.63
C VAL A 61 9.68 11.11 1.33
N ARG A 62 8.83 12.08 0.98
CA ARG A 62 8.83 13.39 1.66
C ARG A 62 8.37 13.29 3.10
N MET A 63 7.34 12.50 3.38
CA MET A 63 6.85 12.27 4.74
C MET A 63 7.95 11.64 5.61
N LEU A 64 8.57 10.55 5.12
CA LEU A 64 9.64 9.88 5.84
C LEU A 64 10.85 10.78 6.09
N LYS A 65 11.26 11.61 5.11
CA LYS A 65 12.37 12.54 5.31
C LYS A 65 12.07 13.64 6.33
N ARG A 66 10.82 14.09 6.43
CA ARG A 66 10.43 15.21 7.31
C ARG A 66 10.10 14.78 8.73
N ASP A 67 9.66 13.54 8.92
CA ASP A 67 9.34 13.02 10.24
C ASP A 67 10.62 12.65 11.01
N GLY A 68 10.89 13.36 12.10
CA GLY A 68 12.06 13.13 12.95
C GLY A 68 12.07 11.74 13.62
N LYS A 69 10.91 11.08 13.72
CA LYS A 69 10.80 9.70 14.24
C LYS A 69 10.76 8.66 13.12
N SER A 70 10.93 9.07 11.86
CA SER A 70 10.99 8.15 10.74
C SER A 70 12.17 7.19 10.86
N ILE A 71 11.99 5.99 10.33
CA ILE A 71 13.04 5.02 10.07
C ILE A 71 14.28 5.62 9.40
N LEU A 72 14.11 6.64 8.55
CA LEU A 72 15.20 7.30 7.84
C LEU A 72 16.02 8.26 8.73
N ASN A 73 15.42 8.76 9.80
CA ASN A 73 16.00 9.77 10.69
C ASN A 73 16.37 9.20 12.06
N ALA A 74 16.25 7.89 12.26
CA ALA A 74 16.62 7.21 13.49
C ALA A 74 18.13 7.33 13.77
N SER A 75 18.50 7.86 14.93
CA SER A 75 19.89 7.99 15.36
C SER A 75 20.55 6.61 15.47
N GLY A 76 21.64 6.40 14.73
CA GLY A 76 22.34 5.10 14.69
C GLY A 76 21.76 4.10 13.69
N GLY A 77 20.83 4.51 12.83
CA GLY A 77 20.14 3.64 11.90
C GLY A 77 18.94 2.94 12.53
N PHE A 78 18.13 2.29 11.70
CA PHE A 78 16.97 1.54 12.18
C PHE A 78 17.29 0.08 12.41
N THR A 79 16.96 -0.41 13.60
CA THR A 79 16.99 -1.83 13.96
C THR A 79 15.59 -2.28 14.41
N PRO A 80 14.99 -3.30 13.79
CA PRO A 80 13.74 -3.88 14.26
C PRO A 80 13.86 -4.40 15.69
N SER A 81 12.90 -4.06 16.56
CA SER A 81 12.87 -4.53 17.95
C SER A 81 12.16 -5.89 18.12
N LEU A 82 11.52 -6.38 17.06
CA LEU A 82 10.83 -7.67 17.06
C LEU A 82 11.79 -8.79 16.65
N PRO A 83 11.60 -10.01 17.21
CA PRO A 83 12.40 -11.16 16.81
C PRO A 83 12.13 -11.51 15.36
N SER A 84 13.19 -11.79 14.60
CA SER A 84 13.09 -12.35 13.26
C SER A 84 13.19 -13.88 13.29
N LYS A 85 12.56 -14.53 12.31
CA LYS A 85 12.73 -15.97 12.09
C LYS A 85 14.14 -16.33 11.62
N VAL A 86 14.76 -15.44 10.83
CA VAL A 86 16.13 -15.59 10.33
C VAL A 86 16.99 -14.48 10.94
N SER A 87 18.09 -14.84 11.59
CA SER A 87 19.00 -13.85 12.18
C SER A 87 19.52 -12.88 11.11
N GLY A 88 19.51 -11.58 11.42
CA GLY A 88 19.98 -10.53 10.50
C GLY A 88 19.00 -10.12 9.39
N THR A 89 17.89 -10.83 9.20
CA THR A 89 16.87 -10.49 8.21
C THR A 89 15.52 -10.26 8.87
N PHE A 90 14.90 -9.11 8.65
CA PHE A 90 13.55 -8.81 9.16
C PHE A 90 12.58 -8.58 8.00
N THR A 91 11.51 -9.36 7.95
CA THR A 91 10.50 -9.35 6.89
C THR A 91 9.12 -9.00 7.43
N PHE A 92 8.17 -8.72 6.54
CA PHE A 92 6.79 -8.47 6.93
C PHE A 92 6.14 -9.70 7.61
N ALA A 93 6.59 -10.92 7.30
CA ALA A 93 6.10 -12.13 7.96
C ALA A 93 6.45 -12.16 9.45
N ASP A 94 7.60 -11.59 9.84
CA ASP A 94 8.03 -11.54 11.24
C ASP A 94 7.13 -10.64 12.11
N LEU A 95 6.45 -9.66 11.50
CA LEU A 95 5.43 -8.85 12.18
C LEU A 95 4.25 -9.71 12.67
N LEU A 96 3.91 -10.76 11.92
CA LEU A 96 2.76 -11.61 12.21
C LEU A 96 3.07 -12.67 13.27
N CYS A 97 4.33 -13.06 13.43
CA CYS A 97 4.75 -14.11 14.37
C CYS A 97 4.47 -13.74 15.85
N ARG A 98 4.44 -12.45 16.21
CA ARG A 98 4.18 -12.01 17.60
C ARG A 98 2.81 -12.44 18.12
N ARG A 99 1.77 -12.49 17.26
CA ARG A 99 0.39 -12.79 17.68
C ARG A 99 0.22 -14.25 18.10
N HIS A 100 0.95 -15.18 17.48
CA HIS A 100 0.78 -16.61 17.74
C HIS A 100 1.49 -17.09 19.01
N ALA A 101 2.58 -16.44 19.42
CA ALA A 101 3.31 -16.79 20.64
C ALA A 101 2.60 -16.32 21.93
N ALA A 102 1.92 -15.17 21.88
CA ALA A 102 1.13 -14.66 23.02
C ALA A 102 -0.09 -15.55 23.32
N LEU A 103 -0.75 -16.10 22.28
CA LEU A 103 -1.90 -16.99 22.43
C LEU A 103 -1.54 -18.34 23.07
N LYS A 104 -0.36 -18.89 22.77
CA LYS A 104 0.12 -20.11 23.44
C LYS A 104 0.30 -19.92 24.95
N ARG A 105 0.70 -18.72 25.39
CA ARG A 105 0.86 -18.40 26.83
C ARG A 105 -0.49 -18.22 27.54
N TYR A 106 -1.50 -17.71 26.83
CA TYR A 106 -2.86 -17.59 27.36
C TYR A 106 -3.54 -18.95 27.49
N GLN A 107 -3.45 -19.82 26.48
CA GLN A 107 -4.01 -21.18 26.57
C GLN A 107 -3.30 -22.06 27.61
N ALA A 108 -2.00 -21.84 27.84
CA ALA A 108 -1.27 -22.51 28.92
C ALA A 108 -1.64 -21.98 30.33
N TRP A 109 -2.22 -20.77 30.44
CA TRP A 109 -2.70 -20.22 31.71
C TRP A 109 -4.07 -20.81 32.10
N GLU A 110 -4.93 -21.04 31.11
CA GLU A 110 -6.28 -21.60 31.29
C GLU A 110 -6.28 -23.08 31.71
N LEU A 111 -5.21 -23.82 31.37
CA LEU A 111 -5.01 -25.23 31.75
C LEU A 111 -4.29 -25.42 33.10
N ARG A 112 -3.96 -24.34 33.83
CA ARG A 112 -3.40 -24.49 35.18
C ARG A 112 -4.54 -24.82 36.16
N PRO A 113 -4.44 -25.91 36.95
CA PRO A 113 -5.42 -26.18 37.97
C PRO A 113 -5.44 -25.02 38.98
N ARG A 114 -6.60 -24.37 39.16
CA ARG A 114 -6.80 -23.46 40.29
C ARG A 114 -6.57 -24.28 41.55
N LYS A 115 -5.56 -23.91 42.34
CA LYS A 115 -5.39 -24.47 43.68
C LYS A 115 -6.73 -24.28 44.39
N SER A 116 -7.38 -25.38 44.75
CA SER A 116 -8.55 -25.34 45.62
C SER A 116 -8.09 -24.66 46.91
N GLU A 117 -8.68 -23.50 47.19
CA GLU A 117 -8.57 -22.85 48.50
C GLU A 117 -9.07 -23.85 49.53
N ALA A 118 -8.19 -24.17 50.49
CA ALA A 118 -8.48 -25.02 51.63
C ALA A 118 -9.19 -24.20 52.71
#